data_AF-A0A231H7A9-F1
#
_entry.id   AF-A0A231H7A9-F1
#
_cell.length_a   1.000
_cell.length_b   1.000
_cell.length_c   1.000
_cell.angle_alpha   90.00
_cell.angle_beta   90.00
_cell.angle_gamma   90.00
#
_symmetry.space_group_name_H-M   'P 1'
#
loop_
_entity.id
_entity.type
_entity.pdbx_description
1 polymer ?
#
loop_
_entity_poly.entity_id
_entity_poly.type
_entity_poly.pdbx_seq_one_letter_code
_entity_poly.pdbx_strand_id
1 'polypeptide(L)'
;MLIINGDITKPKTEQQVVEWLANYVTQPGIAVSGVYVPRLDGGSTEAGLLVFTPHAVAVIEVDALRKKARGPLSCSMNERWSAPGIHGDPVPLRGDDLNPLHQVRRPVSALRTFVAELTRGPEPFVDGLILLIPKAGNTLTLDKGPMPGGFTVLLGDSASQLYSWFGRTAQHRDRTPWTAELVVTVLTALRVDRTRDAESRRRLYADLVAEGFPTEVPAARREGDPESAASTPAPAPAPAPAPAPRVDPTPAVASTSDSTPAPTGADAPRREPTKSAPIPPSAPPRKTDEPTLTPSLSNTVAPTTPITSPQADAPEPNRHEPDTDFTNVGPRPQPPANHRLRTALLGIAAALILVCGIGYMAGKDHPRAQPGSQPAPSQVRPPEKATPASISPTPTTESPHTQQRSTSPTEGATCYPFQAGC
;
A
#
# COMPACT_ATOMS: atom_id res chain seq x y z
N MET A 1 6.92 -5.97 -13.35
CA MET A 1 5.98 -6.43 -12.32
C MET A 1 4.84 -7.19 -12.98
N LEU A 2 4.55 -8.39 -12.48
CA LEU A 2 3.47 -9.25 -12.95
C LEU A 2 2.10 -8.77 -12.42
N ILE A 3 1.07 -8.75 -13.28
CA ILE A 3 -0.31 -8.39 -12.89
C ILE A 3 -1.22 -9.62 -12.96
N ILE A 4 -1.98 -9.87 -11.89
CA ILE A 4 -3.08 -10.85 -11.84
C ILE A 4 -4.41 -10.14 -11.58
N ASN A 5 -5.46 -10.59 -12.27
CA ASN A 5 -6.84 -10.08 -12.16
C ASN A 5 -6.96 -8.57 -12.41
N GLY A 6 -6.15 -7.98 -13.30
CA GLY A 6 -6.20 -6.56 -13.67
C GLY A 6 -7.40 -6.19 -14.57
N ASP A 7 -8.61 -6.62 -14.19
CA ASP A 7 -9.81 -6.58 -15.04
C ASP A 7 -10.34 -5.16 -15.32
N ILE A 8 -10.91 -5.00 -16.53
CA ILE A 8 -11.45 -3.76 -17.09
C ILE A 8 -12.78 -3.31 -16.48
N THR A 9 -13.36 -4.10 -15.57
CA THR A 9 -14.60 -3.73 -14.85
C THR A 9 -14.34 -2.80 -13.66
N LYS A 10 -13.08 -2.64 -13.25
CA LYS A 10 -12.68 -1.84 -12.08
C LYS A 10 -12.83 -0.32 -12.28
N PRO A 11 -12.94 0.48 -11.19
CA PRO A 11 -12.93 1.93 -11.28
C PRO A 11 -11.69 2.45 -12.02
N LYS A 12 -11.85 3.46 -12.88
CA LYS A 12 -10.75 4.02 -13.70
C LYS A 12 -9.51 4.42 -12.89
N THR A 13 -9.70 4.86 -11.65
CA THR A 13 -8.60 5.22 -10.74
C THR A 13 -7.81 4.01 -10.26
N GLU A 14 -8.45 2.85 -10.10
CA GLU A 14 -7.75 1.60 -9.79
C GLU A 14 -7.05 1.05 -11.04
N GLN A 15 -7.69 1.10 -12.22
CA GLN A 15 -7.07 0.74 -13.50
C GLN A 15 -5.79 1.54 -13.77
N GLN A 16 -5.81 2.85 -13.50
CA GLN A 16 -4.64 3.73 -13.60
C GLN A 16 -3.49 3.28 -12.68
N VAL A 17 -3.80 2.81 -11.46
CA VAL A 17 -2.78 2.27 -10.54
C VAL A 17 -2.28 0.89 -11.00
N VAL A 18 -3.14 0.05 -11.55
CA VAL A 18 -2.74 -1.23 -12.17
C VAL A 18 -1.81 -1.00 -13.36
N GLU A 19 -2.10 0.00 -14.20
CA GLU A 19 -1.23 0.43 -15.31
C GLU A 19 0.13 0.97 -14.80
N TRP A 20 0.14 1.74 -13.72
CA TRP A 20 1.40 2.15 -13.07
C TRP A 20 2.19 0.95 -12.56
N LEU A 21 1.55 0.00 -11.88
CA LEU A 21 2.23 -1.20 -11.40
C LEU A 21 2.77 -2.04 -12.56
N ALA A 22 2.02 -2.20 -13.66
CA ALA A 22 2.48 -2.90 -14.86
C ALA A 22 3.73 -2.26 -15.48
N ASN A 23 3.78 -0.92 -15.50
CA ASN A 23 4.91 -0.14 -16.00
C ASN A 23 6.05 0.03 -14.95
N TYR A 24 5.94 -0.58 -13.76
CA TYR A 24 6.99 -0.53 -12.75
C TYR A 24 8.10 -1.54 -13.07
N VAL A 25 9.22 -1.02 -13.56
CA VAL A 25 10.41 -1.78 -14.00
C VAL A 25 11.56 -1.76 -13.00
N THR A 26 11.57 -0.82 -12.04
CA THR A 26 12.70 -0.62 -11.11
C THR A 26 12.72 -1.56 -9.91
N GLN A 27 11.58 -2.16 -9.55
CA GLN A 27 11.55 -3.34 -8.70
C GLN A 27 10.63 -4.39 -9.30
N PRO A 28 11.07 -5.65 -9.35
CA PRO A 28 10.22 -6.74 -9.77
C PRO A 28 9.23 -7.09 -8.63
N GLY A 29 8.15 -7.77 -8.98
CA GLY A 29 7.04 -7.99 -8.06
C GLY A 29 5.83 -8.62 -8.71
N ILE A 30 4.79 -8.81 -7.92
CA ILE A 30 3.46 -9.24 -8.39
C ILE A 30 2.36 -8.41 -7.72
N ALA A 31 1.42 -7.91 -8.51
CA ALA A 31 0.21 -7.25 -8.05
C ALA A 31 -1.01 -8.10 -8.38
N VAL A 32 -1.87 -8.31 -7.40
CA VAL A 32 -3.14 -9.04 -7.53
C VAL A 32 -4.28 -8.11 -7.12
N SER A 33 -5.29 -7.97 -7.95
CA SER A 33 -6.42 -7.06 -7.68
C SER A 33 -7.69 -7.82 -7.26
N GLY A 34 -8.47 -7.21 -6.36
CA GLY A 34 -9.77 -7.73 -5.89
C GLY A 34 -9.64 -9.03 -5.09
N VAL A 35 -8.72 -9.08 -4.13
CA VAL A 35 -8.44 -10.30 -3.36
C VAL A 35 -9.26 -10.34 -2.08
N TYR A 36 -9.97 -11.43 -1.84
CA TYR A 36 -10.67 -11.66 -0.57
C TYR A 36 -9.76 -12.37 0.44
N VAL A 37 -9.43 -11.67 1.52
CA VAL A 37 -8.61 -12.18 2.62
C VAL A 37 -9.53 -12.77 3.69
N PRO A 38 -9.37 -14.06 4.06
CA PRO A 38 -10.13 -14.68 5.15
C PRO A 38 -9.91 -13.98 6.49
N ARG A 39 -10.93 -13.99 7.35
CA ARG A 39 -10.88 -13.46 8.71
C ARG A 39 -11.16 -14.59 9.72
N LEU A 40 -10.56 -14.50 10.92
CA LEU A 40 -10.76 -15.47 12.00
C LEU A 40 -12.22 -15.63 12.44
N ASP A 41 -13.06 -14.60 12.25
CA ASP A 41 -14.49 -14.63 12.58
C ASP A 41 -15.35 -15.36 11.53
N GLY A 42 -14.72 -16.09 10.59
CA GLY A 42 -15.40 -16.82 9.51
C GLY A 42 -15.84 -15.93 8.34
N GLY A 43 -15.57 -14.62 8.40
CA GLY A 43 -15.79 -13.70 7.30
C GLY A 43 -14.64 -13.67 6.29
N SER A 44 -14.76 -12.78 5.31
CA SER A 44 -13.64 -12.32 4.50
C SER A 44 -13.71 -10.80 4.34
N THR A 45 -12.60 -10.17 3.97
CA THR A 45 -12.52 -8.75 3.65
C THR A 45 -11.79 -8.57 2.33
N GLU A 46 -12.28 -7.65 1.50
CA GLU A 46 -11.65 -7.36 0.22
C GLU A 46 -10.40 -6.49 0.42
N ALA A 47 -9.36 -6.77 -0.35
CA ALA A 47 -8.21 -5.93 -0.61
C ALA A 47 -8.28 -5.47 -2.08
N GLY A 48 -8.37 -4.15 -2.31
CA GLY A 48 -8.43 -3.59 -3.66
C GLY A 48 -7.25 -4.03 -4.51
N LEU A 49 -6.04 -3.74 -4.03
CA LEU A 49 -4.78 -4.29 -4.57
C LEU A 49 -3.94 -4.92 -3.46
N LEU A 50 -3.35 -6.07 -3.77
CA LEU A 50 -2.36 -6.77 -2.96
C LEU A 50 -1.07 -6.88 -3.78
N VAL A 51 -0.01 -6.18 -3.38
CA VAL A 51 1.24 -6.10 -4.12
C VAL A 51 2.38 -6.68 -3.31
N PHE A 52 3.02 -7.72 -3.82
CA PHE A 52 4.25 -8.31 -3.27
C PHE A 52 5.45 -7.84 -4.09
N THR A 53 6.56 -7.57 -3.39
CA THR A 53 7.92 -7.47 -3.91
C THR A 53 8.82 -8.37 -3.03
N PRO A 54 10.06 -8.68 -3.43
CA PRO A 54 10.97 -9.50 -2.61
C PRO A 54 11.18 -9.01 -1.16
N HIS A 55 10.93 -7.73 -0.88
CA HIS A 55 11.21 -7.08 0.41
C HIS A 55 9.98 -6.47 1.10
N ALA A 56 8.80 -6.51 0.48
CA ALA A 56 7.59 -5.92 1.03
C ALA A 56 6.33 -6.58 0.48
N VAL A 57 5.26 -6.58 1.28
CA VAL A 57 3.90 -6.67 0.73
C VAL A 57 3.11 -5.45 1.18
N ALA A 58 2.31 -4.90 0.27
CA ALA A 58 1.40 -3.81 0.53
C ALA A 58 -0.03 -4.21 0.18
N VAL A 59 -0.95 -4.02 1.12
CA VAL A 59 -2.38 -3.93 0.81
C VAL A 59 -2.67 -2.46 0.49
N ILE A 60 -3.11 -2.18 -0.73
CA ILE A 60 -3.35 -0.82 -1.22
C ILE A 60 -4.86 -0.62 -1.42
N GLU A 61 -5.42 0.35 -0.71
CA GLU A 61 -6.73 0.92 -1.01
C GLU A 61 -6.53 2.11 -1.96
N VAL A 62 -7.21 2.10 -3.12
CA VAL A 62 -7.11 3.15 -4.14
C VAL A 62 -8.38 3.99 -4.11
N ASP A 63 -8.26 5.22 -3.62
CA ASP A 63 -9.38 6.13 -3.42
C ASP A 63 -9.23 7.41 -4.25
N ALA A 64 -10.35 8.10 -4.46
CA ALA A 64 -10.37 9.39 -5.15
C ALA A 64 -11.33 10.36 -4.48
N LEU A 65 -11.00 11.65 -4.48
CA LEU A 65 -11.86 12.64 -3.84
C LEU A 65 -13.26 12.68 -4.49
N ARG A 66 -14.31 12.67 -3.66
CA ARG A 66 -15.71 12.78 -4.12
C ARG A 66 -15.92 14.05 -4.93
N LYS A 67 -15.46 15.20 -4.41
CA LYS A 67 -15.56 16.54 -5.03
C LYS A 67 -14.17 17.08 -5.40
N LYS A 68 -14.12 18.17 -6.17
CA LYS A 68 -12.87 18.93 -6.36
C LYS A 68 -12.53 19.67 -5.08
N ALA A 69 -11.27 19.68 -4.68
CA ALA A 69 -10.77 20.41 -3.52
C ALA A 69 -9.36 20.96 -3.80
N ARG A 70 -8.97 21.96 -3.02
CA ARG A 70 -7.64 22.60 -3.05
C ARG A 70 -7.15 22.82 -1.62
N GLY A 71 -5.84 22.69 -1.40
CA GLY A 71 -5.23 22.82 -0.08
C GLY A 71 -5.05 21.46 0.63
N PRO A 72 -4.85 21.47 1.96
CA PRO A 72 -4.55 20.27 2.72
C PRO A 72 -5.78 19.37 2.87
N LEU A 73 -5.63 18.09 2.54
CA LEU A 73 -6.49 17.02 3.02
C LEU A 73 -5.95 16.57 4.39
N SER A 74 -6.74 16.74 5.43
CA SER A 74 -6.40 16.24 6.76
C SER A 74 -6.68 14.74 6.84
N CYS A 75 -5.59 13.97 6.91
CA CYS A 75 -5.60 12.51 6.99
C CYS A 75 -5.40 12.05 8.44
N SER A 76 -6.34 12.39 9.32
CA SER A 76 -6.31 11.94 10.73
C SER A 76 -6.42 10.41 10.84
N MET A 77 -5.78 9.82 11.86
CA MET A 77 -5.78 8.38 12.08
C MET A 77 -7.13 7.87 12.63
N ASN A 78 -7.70 8.58 13.60
CA ASN A 78 -8.85 8.13 14.39
C ASN A 78 -10.12 8.97 14.15
N GLU A 79 -10.03 10.01 13.32
CA GLU A 79 -11.13 10.93 13.02
C GLU A 79 -11.52 10.84 11.54
N ARG A 80 -12.69 11.40 11.20
CA ARG A 80 -13.09 11.56 9.80
C ARG A 80 -12.13 12.51 9.09
N TRP A 81 -11.71 12.12 7.89
CA TRP A 81 -10.87 12.99 7.07
C TRP A 81 -11.65 14.22 6.62
N SER A 82 -10.96 15.34 6.41
CA SER A 82 -11.59 16.60 6.00
C SER A 82 -10.76 17.32 4.94
N ALA A 83 -11.44 18.04 4.04
CA ALA A 83 -10.81 18.82 2.98
C ALA A 83 -11.53 20.18 2.82
N PRO A 84 -10.81 21.29 2.60
CA PRO A 84 -11.40 22.59 2.33
C PRO A 84 -12.43 22.53 1.20
N GLY A 85 -13.63 23.07 1.44
CA GLY A 85 -14.75 23.09 0.49
C GLY A 85 -15.51 21.78 0.35
N ILE A 86 -15.17 20.72 1.11
CA ILE A 86 -15.97 19.49 1.16
C ILE A 86 -16.64 19.35 2.53
N HIS A 87 -17.97 19.50 2.55
CA HIS A 87 -18.80 19.06 3.68
C HIS A 87 -19.00 17.54 3.62
N GLY A 88 -18.81 16.86 4.74
CA GLY A 88 -18.84 15.40 4.85
C GLY A 88 -17.53 14.75 4.40
N ASP A 89 -17.55 13.44 4.19
CA ASP A 89 -16.34 12.67 3.92
C ASP A 89 -15.74 13.04 2.54
N PRO A 90 -14.44 13.37 2.46
CA PRO A 90 -13.79 13.77 1.21
C PRO A 90 -13.64 12.61 0.22
N VAL A 91 -13.77 11.37 0.69
CA VAL A 91 -13.50 10.10 0.01
C VAL A 91 -14.67 9.12 0.21
N PRO A 92 -14.83 8.11 -0.68
CA PRO A 92 -15.69 6.96 -0.42
C PRO A 92 -15.36 6.25 0.90
N LEU A 93 -16.38 5.88 1.68
CA LEU A 93 -16.26 5.06 2.88
C LEU A 93 -17.21 3.86 2.75
N ARG A 94 -16.79 2.70 3.26
CA ARG A 94 -17.57 1.45 3.28
C ARG A 94 -18.19 1.24 4.66
N GLY A 95 -19.50 1.05 4.71
CA GLY A 95 -20.23 0.81 5.96
C GLY A 95 -19.94 1.87 7.02
N ASP A 96 -19.64 1.42 8.24
CA ASP A 96 -19.39 2.27 9.41
C ASP A 96 -17.91 2.71 9.58
N ASP A 97 -17.09 2.59 8.54
CA ASP A 97 -15.69 3.02 8.62
C ASP A 97 -15.56 4.55 8.74
N LEU A 98 -14.69 5.01 9.64
CA LEU A 98 -14.49 6.45 9.92
C LEU A 98 -13.67 7.15 8.83
N ASN A 99 -12.72 6.44 8.21
CA ASN A 99 -11.80 6.95 7.20
C ASN A 99 -11.19 5.78 6.39
N PRO A 100 -10.45 6.01 5.29
CA PRO A 100 -9.80 4.94 4.52
C PRO A 100 -8.72 4.15 5.27
N LEU A 101 -8.12 4.70 6.34
CA LEU A 101 -7.21 3.93 7.21
C LEU A 101 -7.96 2.78 7.89
N HIS A 102 -9.22 2.96 8.30
CA HIS A 102 -10.05 1.87 8.82
C HIS A 102 -10.38 0.82 7.75
N GLN A 103 -10.66 1.25 6.52
CA GLN A 103 -10.92 0.33 5.41
C GLN A 103 -9.73 -0.59 5.12
N VAL A 104 -8.51 -0.04 4.98
CA VAL A 104 -7.30 -0.84 4.69
C VAL A 104 -6.78 -1.61 5.92
N ARG A 105 -7.07 -1.16 7.14
CA ARG A 105 -6.68 -1.86 8.38
C ARG A 105 -7.28 -3.25 8.48
N ARG A 106 -8.52 -3.47 8.05
CA ARG A 106 -9.18 -4.79 8.08
C ARG A 106 -8.44 -5.84 7.24
N PRO A 107 -8.20 -5.66 5.92
CA PRO A 107 -7.45 -6.62 5.11
C PRO A 107 -5.98 -6.72 5.50
N VAL A 108 -5.32 -5.66 5.98
CA VAL A 108 -3.93 -5.76 6.50
C VAL A 108 -3.87 -6.66 7.73
N SER A 109 -4.72 -6.44 8.74
CA SER A 109 -4.73 -7.28 9.95
C SER A 109 -5.13 -8.71 9.62
N ALA A 110 -6.15 -8.91 8.78
CA ALA A 110 -6.56 -10.23 8.31
C ALA A 110 -5.42 -10.95 7.60
N LEU A 111 -4.69 -10.26 6.72
CA LEU A 111 -3.58 -10.85 5.96
C LEU A 111 -2.39 -11.18 6.86
N ARG A 112 -2.06 -10.34 7.85
CA ARG A 112 -1.01 -10.63 8.85
C ARG A 112 -1.32 -11.93 9.59
N THR A 113 -2.52 -12.05 10.15
CA THR A 113 -2.97 -13.27 10.84
C THR A 113 -2.97 -14.49 9.90
N PHE A 114 -3.45 -14.34 8.68
CA PHE A 114 -3.49 -15.41 7.70
C PHE A 114 -2.09 -15.89 7.26
N VAL A 115 -1.13 -14.96 7.14
CA VAL A 115 0.27 -15.28 6.85
C VAL A 115 0.92 -15.97 8.06
N ALA A 116 0.68 -15.49 9.27
CA ALA A 116 1.16 -16.10 10.52
C ALA A 116 0.73 -17.58 10.65
N GLU A 117 -0.52 -17.90 10.29
CA GLU A 117 -1.01 -19.30 10.28
C GLU A 117 -0.31 -20.19 9.23
N LEU A 118 0.16 -19.59 8.12
CA LEU A 118 0.87 -20.29 7.04
C LEU A 118 2.39 -20.41 7.31
N THR A 119 2.99 -19.50 8.07
CA THR A 119 4.44 -19.46 8.33
C THR A 119 4.82 -19.98 9.72
N ARG A 120 5.68 -21.00 9.78
CA ARG A 120 6.24 -21.53 11.05
C ARG A 120 7.51 -20.80 11.53
N GLY A 121 7.76 -19.59 11.05
CA GLY A 121 9.01 -18.85 11.24
C GLY A 121 8.78 -17.35 11.37
N PRO A 122 9.83 -16.52 11.23
CA PRO A 122 9.70 -15.06 11.29
C PRO A 122 8.67 -14.56 10.27
N GLU A 123 7.63 -13.89 10.75
CA GLU A 123 6.58 -13.36 9.87
C GLU A 123 7.11 -12.18 9.04
N PRO A 124 6.95 -12.18 7.72
CA PRO A 124 7.28 -11.03 6.89
C PRO A 124 6.24 -9.91 7.06
N PHE A 125 6.72 -8.67 7.05
CA PHE A 125 5.87 -7.52 7.35
C PHE A 125 4.88 -7.21 6.22
N VAL A 126 3.65 -6.90 6.60
CA VAL A 126 2.56 -6.45 5.71
C VAL A 126 2.28 -4.98 5.97
N ASP A 127 2.50 -4.11 4.99
CA ASP A 127 2.15 -2.69 5.07
C ASP A 127 0.71 -2.42 4.55
N GLY A 128 0.09 -1.38 5.07
CA GLY A 128 -1.17 -0.81 4.57
C GLY A 128 -0.96 0.53 3.89
N LEU A 129 -1.44 0.68 2.66
CA LEU A 129 -1.27 1.88 1.86
C LEU A 129 -2.63 2.43 1.44
N ILE A 130 -2.82 3.75 1.56
CA ILE A 130 -3.93 4.44 0.92
C ILE A 130 -3.34 5.32 -0.17
N LEU A 131 -3.72 5.07 -1.43
CA LEU A 131 -3.26 5.81 -2.58
C LEU A 131 -4.40 6.68 -3.10
N LEU A 132 -4.30 7.98 -2.85
CA LEU A 132 -5.32 8.96 -3.23
C LEU A 132 -5.04 9.53 -4.61
N ILE A 133 -5.88 9.22 -5.59
CA ILE A 133 -5.79 9.76 -6.94
C ILE A 133 -6.54 11.11 -7.00
N PRO A 134 -5.84 12.25 -7.18
CA PRO A 134 -6.48 13.54 -7.34
C PRO A 134 -7.16 13.62 -8.72
N LYS A 135 -8.37 14.17 -8.75
CA LYS A 135 -9.05 14.49 -10.02
C LYS A 135 -8.34 15.65 -10.71
N ALA A 136 -8.34 15.67 -12.05
CA ALA A 136 -7.72 16.74 -12.83
C ALA A 136 -8.20 18.14 -12.39
N GLY A 137 -7.22 19.01 -12.08
CA GLY A 137 -7.45 20.36 -11.56
C GLY A 137 -7.55 20.47 -10.03
N ASN A 138 -7.44 19.37 -9.28
CA ASN A 138 -7.25 19.41 -7.83
C ASN A 138 -5.78 19.72 -7.50
N THR A 139 -5.54 20.61 -6.55
CA THR A 139 -4.20 20.89 -5.99
C THR A 139 -4.22 20.54 -4.50
N LEU A 140 -3.93 19.28 -4.19
CA LEU A 140 -3.99 18.73 -2.84
C LEU A 140 -2.59 18.67 -2.22
N THR A 141 -2.50 18.99 -0.94
CA THR A 141 -1.41 18.53 -0.07
C THR A 141 -1.99 17.53 0.94
N LEU A 142 -1.14 16.64 1.48
CA LEU A 142 -1.56 15.71 2.51
C LEU A 142 -1.06 16.20 3.87
N ASP A 143 -1.97 16.61 4.73
CA ASP A 143 -1.69 16.85 6.15
C ASP A 143 -1.86 15.52 6.89
N LYS A 144 -0.74 14.83 7.08
CA LYS A 144 -0.68 13.53 7.74
C LYS A 144 -0.27 13.78 9.19
N GLY A 145 -1.24 13.64 10.10
CA GLY A 145 -0.96 13.52 11.52
C GLY A 145 -0.14 12.26 11.84
N PRO A 146 0.06 11.92 13.13
CA PRO A 146 0.75 10.69 13.51
C PRO A 146 0.07 9.47 12.88
N MET A 147 0.81 8.77 12.02
CA MET A 147 0.35 7.55 11.34
C MET A 147 0.67 6.30 12.17
N PRO A 148 -0.20 5.28 12.17
CA PRO A 148 0.10 4.02 12.84
C PRO A 148 1.22 3.27 12.10
N GLY A 149 2.06 2.54 12.85
CA GLY A 149 3.19 1.79 12.28
C GLY A 149 2.78 0.81 11.19
N GLY A 150 3.48 0.86 10.06
CA GLY A 150 3.16 0.06 8.86
C GLY A 150 1.96 0.55 8.06
N PHE A 151 1.48 1.77 8.30
CA PHE A 151 0.46 2.41 7.46
C PHE A 151 0.99 3.70 6.84
N THR A 152 0.59 4.01 5.60
CA THR A 152 0.99 5.24 4.91
C THR A 152 -0.11 5.73 3.97
N VAL A 153 -0.34 7.04 3.93
CA VAL A 153 -1.17 7.69 2.91
C VAL A 153 -0.24 8.33 1.87
N LEU A 154 -0.51 8.09 0.58
CA LEU A 154 0.19 8.68 -0.56
C LEU A 154 -0.77 9.48 -1.43
N LEU A 155 -0.26 10.54 -2.06
CA LEU A 155 -0.95 11.23 -3.13
C LEU A 155 -0.45 10.61 -4.45
N GLY A 156 -1.36 10.03 -5.22
CA GLY A 156 -1.09 9.53 -6.57
C GLY A 156 -1.36 10.63 -7.60
N ASP A 157 -0.65 11.75 -7.53
CA ASP A 157 -0.58 12.70 -8.64
C ASP A 157 0.15 12.11 -9.86
N SER A 158 1.01 11.12 -9.58
CA SER A 158 1.88 10.41 -10.50
C SER A 158 2.28 9.07 -9.89
N ALA A 159 2.75 8.13 -10.72
CA ALA A 159 3.29 6.87 -10.23
C ALA A 159 4.54 7.03 -9.33
N SER A 160 5.23 8.16 -9.42
CA SER A 160 6.51 8.42 -8.76
C SER A 160 6.47 8.26 -7.24
N GLN A 161 5.37 8.65 -6.59
CA GLN A 161 5.19 8.54 -5.14
C GLN A 161 5.06 7.08 -4.69
N LEU A 162 4.30 6.28 -5.45
CA LEU A 162 4.13 4.83 -5.23
C LEU A 162 5.46 4.09 -5.46
N TYR A 163 6.14 4.40 -6.57
CA TYR A 163 7.46 3.85 -6.90
C TYR A 163 8.53 4.20 -5.86
N SER A 164 8.52 5.44 -5.36
CA SER A 164 9.44 5.89 -4.31
C SER A 164 9.12 5.26 -2.96
N TRP A 165 7.85 4.91 -2.70
CA TRP A 165 7.46 4.15 -1.51
C TRP A 165 8.05 2.74 -1.56
N PHE A 166 7.79 1.95 -2.62
CA PHE A 166 8.42 0.64 -2.80
C PHE A 166 9.97 0.73 -2.80
N GLY A 167 10.51 1.77 -3.44
CA GLY A 167 11.93 2.13 -3.44
C GLY A 167 12.54 2.20 -2.04
N ARG A 168 11.89 2.92 -1.11
CA ARG A 168 12.31 3.03 0.29
C ARG A 168 12.02 1.75 1.07
N THR A 169 10.85 1.13 0.89
CA THR A 169 10.48 -0.06 1.67
C THR A 169 11.44 -1.22 1.43
N ALA A 170 11.96 -1.38 0.21
CA ALA A 170 12.99 -2.37 -0.11
C ALA A 170 14.38 -2.11 0.51
N GLN A 171 14.63 -0.92 1.06
CA GLN A 171 15.88 -0.61 1.76
C GLN A 171 15.88 -1.10 3.22
N HIS A 172 14.74 -1.51 3.76
CA HIS A 172 14.60 -2.12 5.08
C HIS A 172 15.09 -3.58 5.08
N ARG A 173 16.42 -3.75 5.09
CA ARG A 173 17.11 -5.06 5.09
C ARG A 173 16.91 -5.89 6.37
N ASP A 174 16.34 -5.29 7.40
CA ASP A 174 15.95 -5.89 8.68
C ASP A 174 14.64 -6.71 8.58
N ARG A 175 13.86 -6.54 7.51
CA ARG A 175 12.61 -7.26 7.30
C ARG A 175 12.83 -8.66 6.71
N THR A 176 12.09 -9.65 7.20
CA THR A 176 12.02 -10.97 6.59
C THR A 176 11.56 -10.83 5.12
N PRO A 177 12.30 -11.39 4.15
CA PRO A 177 11.94 -11.28 2.74
C PRO A 177 10.73 -12.14 2.39
N TRP A 178 9.99 -11.73 1.36
CA TRP A 178 8.93 -12.54 0.75
C TRP A 178 9.57 -13.51 -0.25
N THR A 179 9.58 -14.80 0.06
CA THR A 179 10.10 -15.84 -0.87
C THR A 179 9.07 -16.20 -1.93
N ALA A 180 9.53 -16.70 -3.08
CA ALA A 180 8.67 -17.19 -4.15
C ALA A 180 7.72 -18.29 -3.65
N GLU A 181 8.20 -19.20 -2.79
CA GLU A 181 7.39 -20.25 -2.18
C GLU A 181 6.29 -19.70 -1.27
N LEU A 182 6.63 -18.72 -0.42
CA LEU A 182 5.65 -18.12 0.49
C LEU A 182 4.57 -17.34 -0.28
N VAL A 183 4.96 -16.58 -1.31
CA VAL A 183 4.01 -15.86 -2.17
C VAL A 183 3.08 -16.82 -2.89
N VAL A 184 3.59 -17.92 -3.49
CA VAL A 184 2.73 -18.96 -4.09
C VAL A 184 1.81 -19.59 -3.05
N THR A 185 2.31 -19.87 -1.85
CA THR A 185 1.53 -20.48 -0.75
C THR A 185 0.37 -19.58 -0.32
N VAL A 186 0.64 -18.30 -0.06
CA VAL A 186 -0.38 -17.30 0.31
C VAL A 186 -1.39 -17.12 -0.82
N LEU A 187 -0.95 -16.94 -2.07
CA LEU A 187 -1.86 -16.77 -3.22
C LEU A 187 -2.72 -18.02 -3.47
N THR A 188 -2.18 -19.22 -3.21
CA THR A 188 -2.92 -20.49 -3.28
C THR A 188 -3.99 -20.57 -2.20
N ALA A 189 -3.63 -20.21 -0.96
CA ALA A 189 -4.55 -20.25 0.17
C ALA A 189 -5.65 -19.17 0.04
N LEU A 190 -5.34 -18.01 -0.56
CA LEU A 190 -6.28 -16.96 -0.97
C LEU A 190 -7.10 -17.31 -2.24
N ARG A 191 -6.85 -18.49 -2.85
CA ARG A 191 -7.57 -19.02 -4.03
C ARG A 191 -7.51 -18.13 -5.28
N VAL A 192 -6.40 -17.42 -5.46
CA VAL A 192 -6.18 -16.55 -6.64
C VAL A 192 -6.10 -17.41 -7.91
N ASP A 193 -6.80 -17.03 -8.97
CA ASP A 193 -7.10 -17.94 -10.11
C ASP A 193 -5.90 -18.64 -10.76
N ARG A 194 -4.72 -17.99 -10.81
CA ARG A 194 -3.47 -18.60 -11.31
C ARG A 194 -2.84 -19.65 -10.38
N THR A 195 -3.53 -20.04 -9.31
CA THR A 195 -3.04 -21.04 -8.33
C THR A 195 -3.96 -22.27 -8.20
N ARG A 196 -5.03 -22.35 -9.00
CA ARG A 196 -6.06 -23.39 -8.90
C ARG A 196 -5.53 -24.81 -9.12
N ASP A 197 -4.52 -25.00 -9.96
CA ASP A 197 -3.93 -26.29 -10.29
C ASP A 197 -2.41 -26.35 -10.00
N ALA A 198 -1.82 -27.55 -10.11
CA ALA A 198 -0.40 -27.76 -9.80
C ALA A 198 0.55 -27.21 -10.86
N GLU A 199 0.14 -27.11 -12.14
CA GLU A 199 0.98 -26.59 -13.21
C GLU A 199 1.00 -25.06 -13.18
N SER A 200 -0.15 -24.41 -13.04
CA SER A 200 -0.23 -22.95 -12.90
C SER A 200 0.55 -22.45 -11.68
N ARG A 201 0.54 -23.18 -10.55
CA ARG A 201 1.41 -22.87 -9.39
C ARG A 201 2.90 -23.01 -9.68
N ARG A 202 3.32 -24.03 -10.46
CA ARG A 202 4.72 -24.18 -10.88
C ARG A 202 5.17 -23.07 -11.83
N ARG A 203 4.30 -22.68 -12.78
CA ARG A 203 4.54 -21.54 -13.69
C ARG A 203 4.66 -20.24 -12.89
N LEU A 204 3.72 -19.97 -11.99
CA LEU A 204 3.76 -18.80 -11.10
C LEU A 204 5.01 -18.76 -10.22
N TYR A 205 5.46 -19.91 -9.69
CA TYR A 205 6.72 -19.99 -8.95
C TYR A 205 7.92 -19.59 -9.84
N ALA A 206 8.00 -20.12 -11.06
CA ALA A 206 9.05 -19.78 -12.01
C ALA A 206 9.00 -18.28 -12.41
N ASP A 207 7.81 -17.73 -12.65
CA ASP A 207 7.60 -16.30 -12.92
C ASP A 207 8.10 -15.43 -11.76
N LEU A 208 7.83 -15.83 -10.50
CA LEU A 208 8.28 -15.12 -9.30
C LEU A 208 9.81 -15.19 -9.13
N VAL A 209 10.43 -16.34 -9.41
CA VAL A 209 11.90 -16.46 -9.38
C VAL A 209 12.53 -15.61 -10.49
N ALA A 210 11.91 -15.52 -11.66
CA ALA A 210 12.33 -14.61 -12.74
C ALA A 210 12.14 -13.12 -12.37
N GLU A 211 11.07 -12.79 -11.63
CA GLU A 211 10.85 -11.49 -10.95
C GLU A 211 11.69 -11.38 -9.65
N GLY A 212 12.81 -12.11 -9.53
CA GLY A 212 13.83 -11.88 -8.48
C GLY A 212 13.39 -12.17 -7.04
N PHE A 213 12.28 -12.88 -6.82
CA PHE A 213 11.92 -13.33 -5.47
C PHE A 213 12.89 -14.42 -5.00
N PRO A 214 13.40 -14.34 -3.76
CA PRO A 214 14.31 -15.36 -3.23
C PRO A 214 13.60 -16.73 -3.14
N THR A 215 14.33 -17.78 -3.48
CA THR A 215 13.86 -19.18 -3.34
C THR A 215 13.92 -19.67 -1.90
N GLU A 216 14.88 -19.17 -1.13
CA GLU A 216 15.13 -19.53 0.27
C GLU A 216 15.09 -18.27 1.14
N VAL A 217 14.59 -18.38 2.38
CA VAL A 217 14.83 -17.34 3.38
C VAL A 217 16.32 -17.40 3.71
N PRO A 218 17.09 -16.30 3.59
CA PRO A 218 18.49 -16.30 3.99
C PRO A 218 18.58 -16.72 5.45
N ALA A 219 19.15 -17.90 5.71
CA ALA A 219 19.38 -18.37 7.06
C ALA A 219 20.19 -17.30 7.77
N ALA A 220 19.58 -16.63 8.76
CA ALA A 220 20.21 -15.52 9.47
C ALA A 220 21.58 -16.00 9.95
N ARG A 221 22.63 -15.37 9.40
CA ARG A 221 24.02 -15.77 9.63
C ARG A 221 24.21 -15.75 11.15
N ARG A 222 24.38 -16.93 11.77
CA ARG A 222 24.52 -17.03 13.21
C ARG A 222 25.80 -16.34 13.61
N GLU A 223 25.66 -15.10 14.06
CA GLU A 223 26.69 -14.31 14.69
C GLU A 223 26.98 -14.95 16.05
N GLY A 224 27.80 -16.00 16.02
CA GLY A 224 27.90 -16.97 17.12
C GLY A 224 28.32 -18.39 16.75
N ASP A 225 28.52 -18.74 15.47
CA ASP A 225 29.42 -19.86 15.13
C ASP A 225 30.85 -19.33 15.19
N PRO A 226 31.67 -19.70 16.21
CA PRO A 226 33.11 -19.51 16.11
C PRO A 226 33.58 -20.36 14.93
N GLU A 227 34.19 -19.69 13.97
CA GLU A 227 34.93 -20.30 12.87
C GLU A 227 35.74 -21.48 13.42
N SER A 228 35.38 -22.70 13.01
CA SER A 228 36.14 -23.90 13.32
C SER A 228 37.44 -23.81 12.54
N ALA A 229 38.37 -23.03 13.09
CA ALA A 229 39.69 -22.82 12.57
C ALA A 229 40.37 -24.19 12.52
N ALA A 230 40.40 -24.76 11.32
CA ALA A 230 41.17 -25.97 11.05
C ALA A 230 42.62 -25.64 11.41
N SER A 231 43.10 -26.24 12.52
CA SER A 231 44.37 -25.91 13.15
C SER A 231 45.53 -26.01 12.17
N THR A 232 45.94 -24.87 11.62
CA THR A 232 47.26 -24.71 11.03
C THR A 232 48.18 -24.27 12.17
N PRO A 233 49.20 -25.06 12.55
CA PRO A 233 50.09 -24.69 13.64
C PRO A 233 50.83 -23.40 13.30
N ALA A 234 50.67 -22.37 14.13
CA ALA A 234 51.43 -21.13 13.99
C ALA A 234 52.93 -21.40 14.27
N PRO A 235 53.87 -20.87 13.46
CA PRO A 235 55.29 -20.92 13.78
C PRO A 235 55.58 -20.16 15.08
N ALA A 236 56.49 -20.70 15.90
CA ALA A 236 56.85 -20.11 17.19
C ALA A 236 57.44 -18.68 17.04
N PRO A 237 57.15 -17.76 17.98
CA PRO A 237 57.72 -16.42 17.96
C PRO A 237 59.23 -16.44 18.24
N ALA A 238 59.99 -15.66 17.48
CA ALA A 238 61.44 -15.53 17.66
C ALA A 238 61.80 -14.68 18.91
N PRO A 239 62.97 -14.90 19.55
CA PRO A 239 63.37 -14.16 20.74
C PRO A 239 63.71 -12.69 20.43
N ALA A 240 63.36 -11.79 21.35
CA ALA A 240 63.73 -10.38 21.26
C ALA A 240 65.24 -10.15 21.56
N PRO A 241 65.94 -9.29 20.80
CA PRO A 241 67.32 -8.90 21.12
C PRO A 241 67.40 -7.90 22.28
N ALA A 242 68.47 -8.02 23.06
CA ALA A 242 68.77 -7.20 24.25
C ALA A 242 69.26 -5.76 23.90
N PRO A 243 69.20 -4.80 24.84
CA PRO A 243 69.51 -3.39 24.56
C PRO A 243 71.02 -3.08 24.53
N ALA A 244 71.42 -2.16 23.65
CA ALA A 244 72.77 -1.60 23.58
C ALA A 244 72.86 -0.23 24.32
N PRO A 245 74.03 0.18 24.83
CA PRO A 245 74.15 1.27 25.80
C PRO A 245 74.28 2.68 25.20
N ARG A 246 74.04 3.69 26.05
CA ARG A 246 74.16 5.13 25.76
C ARG A 246 75.61 5.58 25.54
N VAL A 247 75.80 6.59 24.69
CA VAL A 247 76.97 7.47 24.66
C VAL A 247 76.48 8.91 24.46
N ASP A 248 76.96 9.84 25.30
CA ASP A 248 76.61 11.26 25.32
C ASP A 248 77.68 12.17 24.64
N PRO A 249 77.41 13.46 24.33
CA PRO A 249 78.00 14.15 23.16
C PRO A 249 78.85 15.42 23.44
N THR A 250 79.56 15.95 22.42
CA THR A 250 80.16 17.33 22.36
C THR A 250 80.77 17.60 20.94
N PRO A 251 80.99 18.86 20.45
CA PRO A 251 80.10 20.05 20.36
C PRO A 251 80.13 20.87 19.03
N ALA A 252 79.26 21.90 18.93
CA ALA A 252 79.29 23.11 18.05
C ALA A 252 78.97 22.93 16.54
N VAL A 253 78.37 23.88 15.79
CA VAL A 253 78.40 25.38 15.81
C VAL A 253 77.04 26.05 15.45
N ALA A 254 76.81 27.27 16.00
CA ALA A 254 75.83 28.36 15.76
C ALA A 254 74.86 28.35 14.52
N SER A 255 73.62 28.88 14.60
CA SER A 255 73.35 30.34 14.71
C SER A 255 71.88 30.78 15.07
N THR A 256 71.81 31.80 15.94
CA THR A 256 70.87 32.97 16.02
C THR A 256 69.32 32.88 16.00
N SER A 257 68.73 33.37 17.10
CA SER A 257 67.54 34.29 17.24
C SER A 257 66.14 33.80 16.76
N ASP A 258 64.99 34.19 17.37
CA ASP A 258 64.70 35.20 18.41
C ASP A 258 63.40 34.88 19.21
N SER A 259 63.29 35.46 20.41
CA SER A 259 62.07 35.83 21.16
C SER A 259 61.10 34.79 21.78
N THR A 260 60.94 34.97 23.11
CA THR A 260 60.08 34.31 24.13
C THR A 260 59.27 35.47 24.78
N PRO A 261 58.00 35.36 25.26
CA PRO A 261 57.60 34.38 26.29
C PRO A 261 56.16 33.84 26.32
N ALA A 262 55.99 32.75 27.10
CA ALA A 262 54.72 32.23 27.61
C ALA A 262 54.33 32.94 28.95
N PRO A 263 53.20 32.68 29.66
CA PRO A 263 52.90 31.35 30.22
C PRO A 263 51.41 30.93 30.51
N THR A 264 51.21 29.61 30.71
CA THR A 264 50.29 28.94 31.68
C THR A 264 48.75 29.07 31.64
N GLY A 265 48.08 27.91 31.81
CA GLY A 265 46.67 27.75 32.24
C GLY A 265 45.80 27.04 31.19
N ALA A 266 45.52 25.72 31.23
CA ALA A 266 44.84 24.92 32.25
C ALA A 266 43.45 25.47 32.63
N ASP A 267 42.37 24.99 31.99
CA ASP A 267 41.40 24.08 32.64
C ASP A 267 40.30 23.55 31.69
N ALA A 268 39.65 22.45 32.07
CA ALA A 268 38.57 21.82 31.29
C ALA A 268 37.16 22.26 31.75
N PRO A 269 36.19 22.51 30.84
CA PRO A 269 34.84 22.92 31.22
C PRO A 269 33.99 21.72 31.69
N ARG A 270 33.78 21.66 33.01
CA ARG A 270 32.78 20.83 33.69
C ARG A 270 31.36 21.26 33.28
N ARG A 271 30.48 20.31 32.91
CA ARG A 271 29.06 20.61 32.64
C ARG A 271 28.27 20.75 33.94
N GLU A 272 27.57 21.87 34.12
CA GLU A 272 26.58 22.08 35.18
C GLU A 272 25.13 21.82 34.68
N PRO A 273 24.18 21.50 35.58
CA PRO A 273 22.82 21.14 35.22
C PRO A 273 21.90 22.36 35.06
N THR A 274 21.25 22.49 33.90
CA THR A 274 20.22 23.52 33.65
C THR A 274 18.89 23.21 34.33
N LYS A 275 18.80 23.68 35.58
CA LYS A 275 17.68 24.40 36.21
C LYS A 275 16.30 24.36 35.48
N SER A 276 15.31 23.76 36.14
CA SER A 276 13.91 23.72 35.71
C SER A 276 13.26 25.11 35.57
N ALA A 277 12.37 25.26 34.60
CA ALA A 277 11.52 26.45 34.44
C ALA A 277 10.21 26.35 35.27
N PRO A 278 9.58 27.47 35.67
CA PRO A 278 8.40 27.46 36.57
C PRO A 278 7.09 27.12 35.85
N ILE A 279 6.20 26.44 36.58
CA ILE A 279 4.81 26.17 36.20
C ILE A 279 3.96 27.43 36.47
N PRO A 280 3.14 27.94 35.52
CA PRO A 280 2.20 29.03 35.79
C PRO A 280 1.00 28.53 36.65
N PRO A 281 0.50 29.34 37.61
CA PRO A 281 -0.52 28.90 38.56
C PRO A 281 -1.92 28.78 37.93
N SER A 282 -2.69 27.84 38.46
CA SER A 282 -4.07 27.52 38.07
C SER A 282 -5.04 28.71 38.19
N ALA A 283 -5.91 28.88 37.19
CA ALA A 283 -7.08 29.74 37.30
C ALA A 283 -8.16 29.09 38.20
N PRO A 284 -8.91 29.87 39.01
CA PRO A 284 -9.97 29.34 39.85
C PRO A 284 -11.22 28.96 39.04
N PRO A 285 -11.97 27.91 39.43
CA PRO A 285 -13.22 27.55 38.77
C PRO A 285 -14.28 28.61 39.05
N ARG A 286 -14.85 29.20 37.99
CA ARG A 286 -16.08 29.99 38.11
C ARG A 286 -17.24 29.05 38.47
N LYS A 287 -17.86 29.29 39.62
CA LYS A 287 -19.26 28.92 39.83
C LYS A 287 -20.12 29.69 38.83
N THR A 288 -21.06 29.02 38.18
CA THR A 288 -22.16 29.68 37.48
C THR A 288 -23.39 28.83 37.69
N ASP A 289 -24.07 29.19 38.77
CA ASP A 289 -25.50 29.11 39.06
C ASP A 289 -26.37 28.31 38.07
N GLU A 290 -26.84 27.18 38.62
CA GLU A 290 -28.18 26.64 38.40
C GLU A 290 -29.27 27.74 38.42
N PRO A 291 -30.25 27.69 37.49
CA PRO A 291 -31.60 28.10 37.79
C PRO A 291 -32.56 26.90 37.74
N THR A 292 -33.22 26.70 38.88
CA THR A 292 -34.20 25.65 39.17
C THR A 292 -35.54 25.87 38.43
N LEU A 293 -36.13 24.77 37.95
CA LEU A 293 -37.56 24.47 37.68
C LEU A 293 -38.52 25.55 37.14
N THR A 294 -39.28 25.22 36.08
CA THR A 294 -40.72 24.87 36.19
C THR A 294 -41.30 24.28 34.88
N PRO A 295 -42.39 23.49 34.92
CA PRO A 295 -42.98 22.83 33.75
C PRO A 295 -44.06 23.68 33.07
N SER A 296 -44.37 23.37 31.80
CA SER A 296 -45.56 23.92 31.14
C SER A 296 -46.46 22.81 30.58
N LEU A 297 -47.68 22.76 31.10
CA LEU A 297 -48.77 21.86 30.74
C LEU A 297 -49.89 22.70 30.12
N SER A 298 -50.31 22.36 28.89
CA SER A 298 -51.67 22.59 28.33
C SER A 298 -51.72 21.95 26.94
N ASN A 299 -52.47 20.86 26.68
CA ASN A 299 -53.93 20.67 26.65
C ASN A 299 -54.62 21.20 25.38
N THR A 300 -55.69 20.49 24.97
CA THR A 300 -56.72 20.85 23.95
C THR A 300 -56.39 20.36 22.51
N VAL A 301 -57.20 19.53 21.80
CA VAL A 301 -58.49 18.86 22.09
C VAL A 301 -58.70 17.63 21.17
N ALA A 302 -59.59 16.70 21.53
CA ALA A 302 -59.98 15.49 20.74
C ALA A 302 -61.20 15.72 19.80
N PRO A 303 -61.54 14.77 18.89
CA PRO A 303 -62.61 13.79 19.15
C PRO A 303 -62.22 12.32 18.76
N THR A 304 -62.59 11.23 19.48
CA THR A 304 -63.93 10.56 19.60
C THR A 304 -64.35 9.87 18.28
N THR A 305 -64.58 8.54 18.09
CA THR A 305 -64.77 7.29 18.92
C THR A 305 -64.81 6.05 17.95
N PRO A 306 -65.13 4.76 18.30
CA PRO A 306 -65.08 3.96 19.56
C PRO A 306 -64.53 2.48 19.45
N ILE A 307 -64.07 1.95 20.60
CA ILE A 307 -64.32 0.62 21.23
C ILE A 307 -64.82 -0.59 20.40
N THR A 308 -64.15 -1.76 20.53
CA THR A 308 -64.74 -3.09 20.91
C THR A 308 -63.64 -4.12 21.28
N SER A 309 -63.81 -4.80 22.43
CA SER A 309 -63.11 -6.03 22.87
C SER A 309 -64.13 -7.06 23.38
N PRO A 310 -63.85 -8.37 23.29
CA PRO A 310 -63.74 -9.25 24.49
C PRO A 310 -62.43 -10.11 24.46
N GLN A 311 -61.78 -10.57 25.55
CA GLN A 311 -62.22 -11.42 26.69
C GLN A 311 -62.43 -12.91 26.26
N ALA A 312 -61.93 -13.99 26.91
CA ALA A 312 -61.06 -14.22 28.09
C ALA A 312 -60.42 -15.66 28.10
N ASP A 313 -59.75 -15.97 29.21
CA ASP A 313 -59.66 -17.27 29.92
C ASP A 313 -58.41 -18.18 29.78
N ALA A 314 -57.98 -18.65 30.96
CA ALA A 314 -56.99 -19.71 31.23
C ALA A 314 -57.74 -20.98 31.71
N PRO A 315 -57.11 -22.17 31.89
CA PRO A 315 -56.25 -22.41 33.08
C PRO A 315 -55.09 -23.43 32.91
N GLU A 316 -54.25 -23.59 33.94
CA GLU A 316 -53.41 -24.79 34.15
C GLU A 316 -54.26 -26.02 34.55
N PRO A 317 -53.74 -27.25 34.46
CA PRO A 317 -53.39 -27.93 35.72
C PRO A 317 -52.16 -28.89 35.73
N ASN A 318 -51.81 -29.21 36.98
CA ASN A 318 -50.70 -30.01 37.55
C ASN A 318 -50.47 -31.48 37.08
N ARG A 319 -49.20 -31.92 37.28
CA ARG A 319 -48.68 -33.27 37.67
C ARG A 319 -49.04 -34.53 36.85
N HIS A 320 -48.01 -35.26 36.40
CA HIS A 320 -47.45 -36.44 37.12
C HIS A 320 -46.18 -37.01 36.43
N GLU A 321 -45.20 -37.47 37.23
CA GLU A 321 -44.21 -38.48 36.79
C GLU A 321 -44.87 -39.87 36.72
N PRO A 322 -44.37 -40.77 35.86
CA PRO A 322 -43.54 -41.84 36.41
C PRO A 322 -42.33 -42.24 35.54
N ASP A 323 -41.40 -42.96 36.16
CA ASP A 323 -40.29 -43.69 35.52
C ASP A 323 -40.71 -44.51 34.30
N THR A 324 -39.87 -44.54 33.26
CA THR A 324 -39.62 -45.78 32.49
C THR A 324 -38.28 -45.72 31.76
N ASP A 325 -37.50 -46.77 31.94
CA ASP A 325 -36.18 -46.98 31.34
C ASP A 325 -36.29 -47.52 29.89
N PHE A 326 -35.15 -47.55 29.18
CA PHE A 326 -34.85 -48.21 27.90
C PHE A 326 -35.06 -47.50 26.52
N THR A 327 -33.95 -47.50 25.76
CA THR A 327 -33.80 -47.47 24.29
C THR A 327 -33.82 -46.14 23.48
N ASN A 328 -32.66 -45.46 23.50
CA ASN A 328 -31.75 -45.36 22.34
C ASN A 328 -32.36 -45.22 20.92
N VAL A 329 -32.73 -44.00 20.50
CA VAL A 329 -32.59 -43.52 19.10
C VAL A 329 -32.17 -42.04 19.12
N GLY A 330 -30.95 -41.73 18.65
CA GLY A 330 -30.45 -40.35 18.61
C GLY A 330 -31.14 -39.48 17.55
N PRO A 331 -31.33 -38.16 17.79
CA PRO A 331 -31.96 -37.27 16.82
C PRO A 331 -31.10 -37.08 15.57
N ARG A 332 -31.64 -37.46 14.42
CA ARG A 332 -30.99 -37.33 13.10
C ARG A 332 -30.88 -35.84 12.74
N PRO A 333 -29.67 -35.29 12.51
CA PRO A 333 -29.52 -33.87 12.22
C PRO A 333 -30.17 -33.53 10.87
N GLN A 334 -31.11 -32.57 10.87
CA GLN A 334 -31.60 -31.99 9.63
C GLN A 334 -30.50 -31.14 8.98
N PRO A 335 -30.15 -31.37 7.71
CA PRO A 335 -29.14 -30.56 7.04
C PRO A 335 -29.67 -29.12 6.81
N PRO A 336 -28.83 -28.08 6.98
CA PRO A 336 -29.27 -26.69 6.89
C PRO A 336 -29.79 -26.35 5.49
N ALA A 337 -30.87 -25.58 5.44
CA ALA A 337 -31.64 -25.27 4.22
C ALA A 337 -30.78 -24.73 3.05
N ASN A 338 -29.70 -24.02 3.37
CA ASN A 338 -28.76 -23.42 2.41
C ASN A 338 -28.06 -24.46 1.50
N HIS A 339 -28.03 -25.74 1.88
CA HIS A 339 -27.42 -26.78 1.05
C HIS A 339 -28.24 -27.11 -0.21
N ARG A 340 -29.57 -26.95 -0.17
CA ARG A 340 -30.47 -27.21 -1.32
C ARG A 340 -30.34 -26.16 -2.42
N LEU A 341 -30.13 -24.90 -2.06
CA LEU A 341 -29.92 -23.82 -3.04
C LEU A 341 -28.61 -24.01 -3.81
N ARG A 342 -27.54 -24.45 -3.12
CA ARG A 342 -26.22 -24.67 -3.74
C ARG A 342 -26.22 -25.85 -4.71
N THR A 343 -26.90 -26.96 -4.40
CA THR A 343 -27.05 -28.08 -5.35
C THR A 343 -27.94 -27.73 -6.54
N ALA A 344 -29.00 -26.93 -6.34
CA ALA A 344 -29.82 -26.44 -7.46
C ALA A 344 -29.02 -25.55 -8.42
N LEU A 345 -28.23 -24.60 -7.90
CA LEU A 345 -27.37 -23.72 -8.71
C LEU A 345 -26.30 -24.50 -9.49
N LEU A 346 -25.67 -25.52 -8.87
CA LEU A 346 -24.72 -26.40 -9.56
C LEU A 346 -25.38 -27.20 -10.69
N GLY A 347 -26.62 -27.68 -10.49
CA GLY A 347 -27.38 -28.37 -11.55
C GLY A 347 -27.69 -27.46 -12.74
N ILE A 348 -28.10 -26.22 -12.49
CA ILE A 348 -28.38 -25.23 -13.55
C ILE A 348 -27.10 -24.87 -14.33
N ALA A 349 -25.97 -24.66 -13.63
CA ALA A 349 -24.69 -24.37 -14.28
C ALA A 349 -24.22 -25.53 -15.19
N ALA A 350 -24.34 -26.78 -14.73
CA ALA A 350 -24.01 -27.96 -15.52
C ALA A 350 -24.92 -28.09 -16.77
N ALA A 351 -26.21 -27.82 -16.64
CA ALA A 351 -27.14 -27.84 -17.76
C ALA A 351 -26.82 -26.77 -18.82
N LEU A 352 -26.47 -25.55 -18.40
CA LEU A 352 -26.05 -24.47 -19.32
C LEU A 352 -24.76 -24.83 -20.07
N ILE A 353 -23.77 -25.41 -19.39
CA ILE A 353 -22.53 -25.87 -20.04
C ILE A 353 -22.84 -26.95 -21.09
N LEU A 354 -23.74 -27.90 -20.79
CA LEU A 354 -24.15 -28.94 -21.73
C LEU A 354 -24.81 -28.34 -22.98
N VAL A 355 -25.77 -27.42 -22.82
CA VAL A 355 -26.48 -26.76 -23.93
C VAL A 355 -25.51 -25.95 -24.80
N CYS A 356 -24.62 -25.17 -24.20
CA CYS A 356 -23.60 -24.41 -24.94
C CYS A 356 -22.61 -25.33 -25.67
N GLY A 357 -22.23 -26.46 -25.07
CA GLY A 357 -21.36 -27.46 -25.70
C GLY A 357 -22.00 -28.09 -26.94
N ILE A 358 -23.28 -28.48 -26.85
CA ILE A 358 -24.04 -29.04 -27.99
C ILE A 358 -24.17 -27.99 -29.11
N GLY A 359 -24.51 -26.75 -28.77
CA GLY A 359 -24.58 -25.65 -29.75
C GLY A 359 -23.25 -25.36 -30.45
N TYR A 360 -22.13 -25.39 -29.71
CA TYR A 360 -20.79 -25.20 -30.27
C TYR A 360 -20.37 -26.33 -31.22
N MET A 361 -20.75 -27.58 -30.92
CA MET A 361 -20.46 -28.71 -31.80
C MET A 361 -21.34 -28.71 -33.06
N ALA A 362 -22.62 -28.34 -32.93
CA ALA A 362 -23.54 -28.24 -34.08
C ALA A 362 -23.23 -27.05 -35.03
N GLY A 363 -22.61 -25.98 -34.52
CA GLY A 363 -22.29 -24.79 -35.31
C GLY A 363 -21.03 -24.88 -36.18
N LYS A 364 -20.32 -26.01 -36.19
CA LYS A 364 -18.99 -26.12 -36.82
C LYS A 364 -19.00 -26.60 -38.27
N ASP A 365 -20.12 -27.14 -38.75
CA ASP A 365 -20.31 -27.60 -40.12
C ASP A 365 -20.87 -26.48 -41.03
N HIS A 366 -20.11 -25.40 -41.17
CA HIS A 366 -20.35 -24.42 -42.24
C HIS A 366 -19.32 -24.63 -43.35
N PRO A 367 -19.73 -25.08 -44.56
CA PRO A 367 -18.81 -25.29 -45.66
C PRO A 367 -18.18 -23.96 -46.07
N ARG A 368 -16.86 -23.89 -45.91
CA ARG A 368 -16.04 -22.72 -46.22
C ARG A 368 -16.11 -22.42 -47.72
N ALA A 369 -16.93 -21.44 -48.11
CA ALA A 369 -16.97 -20.95 -49.48
C ALA A 369 -15.57 -20.50 -49.93
N GLN A 370 -15.10 -20.99 -51.07
CA GLN A 370 -13.83 -20.59 -51.67
C GLN A 370 -13.93 -19.16 -52.24
N PRO A 371 -13.05 -18.22 -51.85
CA PRO A 371 -12.86 -16.98 -52.60
C PRO A 371 -11.95 -17.26 -53.79
N GLY A 372 -12.54 -17.52 -54.95
CA GLY A 372 -11.83 -17.58 -56.23
C GLY A 372 -11.67 -16.20 -56.89
N SER A 373 -10.84 -16.16 -57.95
CA SER A 373 -10.70 -15.07 -58.92
C SER A 373 -9.77 -13.90 -58.57
N GLN A 374 -8.48 -14.12 -58.82
CA GLN A 374 -7.41 -13.12 -58.94
C GLN A 374 -7.40 -12.52 -60.36
N PRO A 375 -7.42 -11.18 -60.55
CA PRO A 375 -7.13 -10.54 -61.84
C PRO A 375 -5.63 -10.26 -62.03
N ALA A 376 -5.19 -10.15 -63.29
CA ALA A 376 -3.78 -10.03 -63.69
C ALA A 376 -3.17 -8.63 -63.44
N PRO A 377 -1.83 -8.52 -63.30
CA PRO A 377 -1.14 -7.24 -63.15
C PRO A 377 -1.01 -6.50 -64.49
N SER A 378 -1.36 -5.22 -64.52
CA SER A 378 -1.07 -4.33 -65.66
C SER A 378 0.38 -3.83 -65.63
N GLN A 379 0.99 -3.76 -66.81
CA GLN A 379 2.33 -3.20 -67.00
C GLN A 379 2.32 -1.67 -66.79
N VAL A 380 3.37 -1.15 -66.15
CA VAL A 380 3.73 0.28 -66.20
C VAL A 380 5.23 0.40 -66.52
N ARG A 381 5.56 1.31 -67.45
CA ARG A 381 6.92 1.55 -67.95
C ARG A 381 7.85 2.20 -66.91
N PRO A 382 9.17 1.97 -66.98
CA PRO A 382 10.15 2.72 -66.20
C PRO A 382 10.54 4.05 -66.88
N PRO A 383 10.74 5.15 -66.12
CA PRO A 383 11.54 6.28 -66.54
C PRO A 383 13.01 6.10 -66.14
N GLU A 384 13.84 6.01 -67.16
CA GLU A 384 15.13 6.67 -67.39
C GLU A 384 15.99 7.22 -66.22
N LYS A 385 17.31 7.09 -66.42
CA LYS A 385 18.39 7.25 -65.44
C LYS A 385 19.11 8.59 -65.65
N ALA A 386 19.17 9.45 -64.63
CA ALA A 386 19.98 10.68 -64.64
C ALA A 386 20.89 10.79 -63.40
N THR A 387 22.15 11.11 -63.65
CA THR A 387 23.28 11.22 -62.71
C THR A 387 23.25 12.56 -61.94
N PRO A 388 23.73 12.65 -60.68
CA PRO A 388 23.52 13.82 -59.84
C PRO A 388 24.45 15.00 -60.14
N ALA A 389 23.96 16.22 -59.90
CA ALA A 389 24.77 17.44 -59.87
C ALA A 389 24.94 17.93 -58.41
N SER A 390 26.19 18.16 -58.03
CA SER A 390 26.58 18.73 -56.73
C SER A 390 26.56 20.26 -56.78
N ILE A 391 25.88 20.92 -55.83
CA ILE A 391 26.12 22.34 -55.49
C ILE A 391 25.99 22.52 -53.96
N SER A 392 27.01 23.14 -53.36
CA SER A 392 27.11 23.48 -51.93
C SER A 392 26.38 24.80 -51.58
N PRO A 393 26.12 25.11 -50.29
CA PRO A 393 25.21 26.18 -49.89
C PRO A 393 25.88 27.54 -49.66
N THR A 394 25.09 28.62 -49.70
CA THR A 394 25.45 29.97 -49.20
C THR A 394 24.18 30.70 -48.72
N PRO A 395 24.26 31.61 -47.71
CA PRO A 395 23.08 32.09 -46.97
C PRO A 395 22.67 33.54 -47.27
N THR A 396 21.44 33.89 -46.88
CA THR A 396 20.90 35.26 -46.79
C THR A 396 19.89 35.26 -45.62
N THR A 397 20.06 35.91 -44.46
CA THR A 397 20.32 37.32 -44.12
C THR A 397 19.04 38.18 -44.06
N GLU A 398 18.64 38.52 -42.82
CA GLU A 398 17.81 39.69 -42.39
C GLU A 398 16.37 39.80 -42.95
N SER A 399 15.35 40.41 -42.29
CA SER A 399 15.21 41.24 -41.07
C SER A 399 13.69 41.30 -40.70
N PRO A 400 13.18 42.14 -39.76
CA PRO A 400 13.56 42.35 -38.36
C PRO A 400 12.35 42.33 -37.37
N HIS A 401 12.64 42.51 -36.08
CA HIS A 401 11.78 43.05 -35.01
C HIS A 401 10.26 42.78 -34.97
N THR A 402 9.82 42.07 -33.91
CA THR A 402 8.94 42.69 -32.89
C THR A 402 9.25 42.08 -31.52
N GLN A 403 9.79 42.88 -30.60
CA GLN A 403 9.88 42.51 -29.18
C GLN A 403 8.55 42.87 -28.51
N GLN A 404 7.90 41.91 -27.84
CA GLN A 404 6.83 42.23 -26.91
C GLN A 404 7.07 41.49 -25.58
N ARG A 405 7.86 42.14 -24.72
CA ARG A 405 8.18 41.69 -23.37
C ARG A 405 7.02 42.07 -22.44
N SER A 406 6.04 41.18 -22.29
CA SER A 406 4.99 41.32 -21.28
C SER A 406 5.41 40.66 -19.96
N THR A 407 6.11 41.42 -19.11
CA THR A 407 6.29 41.08 -17.69
C THR A 407 5.07 41.49 -16.90
N SER A 408 4.24 40.54 -16.51
CA SER A 408 3.18 40.77 -15.51
C SER A 408 3.80 41.10 -14.14
N PRO A 409 3.32 42.11 -13.41
CA PRO A 409 3.88 42.46 -12.10
C PRO A 409 3.54 41.40 -11.05
N THR A 410 4.55 40.94 -10.33
CA THR A 410 4.40 40.05 -9.17
C THR A 410 3.89 40.86 -7.98
N GLU A 411 2.65 40.59 -7.58
CA GLU A 411 2.05 41.15 -6.36
C GLU A 411 2.76 40.56 -5.11
N GLY A 412 3.35 41.41 -4.27
CA GLY A 412 3.89 41.00 -2.95
C GLY A 412 5.39 41.16 -2.68
N ALA A 413 6.15 41.97 -3.43
CA ALA A 413 7.55 42.27 -3.11
C ALA A 413 7.70 43.46 -2.14
N THR A 414 8.16 43.19 -0.90
CA THR A 414 8.44 44.23 0.11
C THR A 414 9.72 45.00 -0.26
N CYS A 415 9.56 46.26 -0.68
CA CYS A 415 10.68 47.09 -1.14
C CYS A 415 11.29 47.93 0.00
N TYR A 416 12.62 48.05 0.03
CA TYR A 416 13.37 48.86 1.02
C TYR A 416 13.79 50.22 0.42
N PRO A 417 13.94 51.28 1.25
CA PRO A 417 13.74 52.67 0.82
C PRO A 417 14.86 53.33 -0.03
N PHE A 418 15.77 52.58 -0.65
CA PHE A 418 16.85 53.12 -1.50
C PHE A 418 17.17 52.30 -2.76
N GLN A 419 16.28 51.41 -3.21
CA GLN A 419 16.50 50.59 -4.41
C GLN A 419 15.88 51.25 -5.65
N ALA A 420 16.69 51.55 -6.67
CA ALA A 420 16.22 52.06 -7.95
C ALA A 420 15.81 50.91 -8.88
N GLY A 421 14.58 50.95 -9.40
CA GLY A 421 14.03 49.91 -10.30
C GLY A 421 13.13 48.87 -9.61
N CYS A 422 12.66 49.14 -8.39
CA CYS A 422 11.54 48.47 -7.75
C CYS A 422 10.24 49.26 -7.94
#